data_AF-A0A7Z6XH74-F1
#
_entry.id   AF-A0A7Z6XH74-F1
#
_cell.length_a   1.000
_cell.length_b   1.000
_cell.length_c   1.000
_cell.angle_alpha   90.00
_cell.angle_beta   90.00
_cell.angle_gamma   90.00
#
_symmetry.space_group_name_H-M   'P 1'
#
loop_
_entity.id
_entity.type
_entity.pdbx_description
1 polymer ?
#
loop_
_entity_poly.entity_id
_entity_poly.type
_entity_poly.pdbx_seq_one_letter_code
_entity_poly.pdbx_strand_id
1 'polypeptide(L)'
;MEQPVELATSIGCTLPQLAVAFTVAHPAVTSAIIGPRTMEQLEGLLQGAPVTLDDATLDRIDEIVRPGVNLYNPAAALPPRSLTETALRRRPLAERAAA
;
A
#
# COMPACT_ATOMS: atom_id res chain seq x y z
N MET A 1 -3.25 -10.88 12.75
CA MET A 1 -2.08 -10.02 12.50
C MET A 1 -1.12 -10.63 11.47
N GLU A 2 -1.28 -11.91 11.08
CA GLU A 2 -0.29 -12.64 10.27
C GLU A 2 -0.53 -12.53 8.75
N GLN A 3 -1.77 -12.31 8.32
CA GLN A 3 -2.15 -12.29 6.90
C GLN A 3 -1.37 -11.27 6.03
N PRO A 4 -1.07 -10.03 6.47
CA PRO A 4 -0.25 -9.11 5.67
C PRO A 4 1.20 -9.59 5.50
N VAL A 5 1.75 -10.27 6.52
CA VAL A 5 3.11 -10.83 6.47
C VAL A 5 3.15 -12.01 5.50
N GLU A 6 2.15 -12.88 5.55
CA GLU A 6 1.98 -13.99 4.60
C GLU A 6 1.87 -13.48 3.16
N LEU A 7 1.06 -12.43 2.93
CA LEU A 7 0.92 -11.81 1.61
C LEU A 7 2.23 -11.20 1.12
N ALA A 8 2.95 -10.46 1.96
CA ALA A 8 4.25 -9.91 1.57
C ALA A 8 5.23 -11.03 1.15
N THR A 9 5.25 -12.10 1.95
CA THR A 9 6.12 -13.27 1.72
C THR A 9 5.77 -13.98 0.41
N SER A 10 4.48 -14.13 0.10
CA SER A 10 4.04 -14.83 -1.11
C SER A 10 4.40 -14.10 -2.41
N ILE A 11 4.56 -12.78 -2.36
CA ILE A 11 5.04 -11.96 -3.50
C ILE A 11 6.54 -11.64 -3.44
N GLY A 12 7.28 -12.27 -2.51
CA GLY A 12 8.73 -12.18 -2.43
C GLY A 12 9.27 -10.88 -1.82
N CYS A 13 8.50 -10.18 -0.98
CA CYS A 13 8.97 -9.00 -0.26
C CYS A 13 8.69 -9.10 1.25
N THR A 14 9.28 -8.20 2.02
CA THR A 14 9.00 -8.07 3.46
C THR A 14 7.79 -7.17 3.70
N LEU A 15 7.13 -7.30 4.85
CA LEU A 15 5.99 -6.44 5.20
C LEU A 15 6.33 -4.93 5.15
N PRO A 16 7.51 -4.46 5.62
CA PRO A 16 7.91 -3.07 5.45
C PRO A 16 8.04 -2.64 3.97
N GLN A 17 8.59 -3.50 3.11
CA GLN A 17 8.69 -3.24 1.67
C GLN A 17 7.30 -3.16 1.03
N LEU A 18 6.39 -4.08 1.37
CA LEU A 18 4.99 -4.06 0.95
C LEU A 18 4.32 -2.74 1.35
N ALA A 19 4.54 -2.27 2.58
CA ALA A 19 3.96 -1.02 3.07
C ALA A 19 4.44 0.21 2.27
N VAL A 20 5.73 0.27 1.91
CA VAL A 20 6.28 1.32 1.05
C VAL A 20 5.64 1.26 -0.34
N ALA A 21 5.63 0.08 -0.97
CA ALA A 21 5.06 -0.13 -2.30
C ALA A 21 3.56 0.22 -2.36
N PHE A 22 2.78 -0.21 -1.36
CA PHE A 22 1.36 0.10 -1.23
C PHE A 22 1.12 1.62 -1.15
N THR A 23 1.95 2.33 -0.38
CA THR A 23 1.83 3.77 -0.20
C THR A 23 2.02 4.52 -1.52
N VAL A 24 3.06 4.18 -2.29
CA VAL A 24 3.39 4.87 -3.55
C VAL A 24 2.51 4.44 -4.72
N ALA A 25 1.86 3.28 -4.65
CA ALA A 25 0.89 2.83 -5.65
C ALA A 25 -0.39 3.68 -5.72
N HIS A 26 -0.62 4.57 -4.75
CA HIS A 26 -1.78 5.45 -4.72
C HIS A 26 -1.55 6.74 -5.53
N PRO A 27 -2.47 7.15 -6.42
CA PRO A 27 -2.27 8.32 -7.30
C PRO A 27 -2.20 9.64 -6.53
N ALA A 28 -2.92 9.76 -5.41
CA ALA A 28 -2.88 10.97 -4.57
C ALA A 28 -1.63 11.08 -3.66
N VAL A 29 -0.73 10.09 -3.65
CA VAL A 29 0.50 10.11 -2.86
C VAL A 29 1.65 10.54 -3.76
N THR A 30 2.35 11.61 -3.41
CA THR A 30 3.51 12.10 -4.17
C THR A 30 4.83 11.57 -3.63
N SER A 31 4.92 11.32 -2.32
CA SER A 31 6.10 10.78 -1.66
C SER A 31 5.70 9.96 -0.42
N ALA A 32 6.44 8.89 -0.15
CA ALA A 32 6.31 8.10 1.07
C ALA A 32 7.36 8.56 2.09
N ILE A 33 6.90 9.08 3.23
CA ILE A 33 7.78 9.50 4.33
C ILE A 33 8.09 8.28 5.19
N ILE A 34 9.35 7.85 5.22
CA ILE A 34 9.83 6.72 6.03
C ILE A 34 10.62 7.20 7.25
N GLY A 35 10.54 6.46 8.36
CA GLY A 35 11.19 6.81 9.63
C GLY A 35 12.17 5.76 10.17
N PRO A 36 13.20 5.33 9.41
CA PRO A 36 14.20 4.39 9.89
C PRO A 36 15.07 5.02 10.98
N ARG A 37 15.46 4.23 11.98
CA ARG A 37 16.37 4.62 13.06
C ARG A 37 17.78 4.03 12.90
N THR A 38 17.94 3.08 11.98
CA THR A 38 19.22 2.44 11.66
C THR A 38 19.41 2.39 10.15
N MET A 39 20.66 2.24 9.70
CA MET A 39 20.96 2.14 8.27
C MET A 39 20.33 0.89 7.64
N GLU A 40 20.36 -0.24 8.34
CA GLU A 40 19.73 -1.49 7.89
C GLU A 40 18.22 -1.32 7.67
N GLN A 41 17.53 -0.58 8.54
CA GLN A 41 16.10 -0.26 8.35
C GLN A 41 15.89 0.63 7.12
N LEU A 42 16.76 1.61 6.90
CA LEU A 42 16.69 2.48 5.73
C LEU A 42 16.87 1.67 4.45
N GLU A 43 17.95 0.87 4.36
CA GLU A 43 18.23 0.03 3.20
C GLU A 43 17.08 -0.95 2.93
N GLY A 44 16.58 -1.61 3.99
CA GLY A 44 15.47 -2.56 3.89
C GLY A 44 14.17 -1.93 3.41
N LEU A 45 13.85 -0.71 3.86
CA LEU A 45 12.67 0.04 3.40
C LEU A 45 12.82 0.53 1.96
N LEU A 46 14.02 0.98 1.56
CA LEU A 46 14.30 1.44 0.20
C LEU A 46 14.16 0.32 -0.84
N GLN A 47 14.38 -0.94 -0.46
CA GLN A 47 14.10 -2.08 -1.35
C GLN A 47 12.61 -2.23 -1.71
N GLY A 48 11.69 -1.56 -1.00
CA GLY A 48 10.27 -1.53 -1.35
C GLY A 48 9.91 -0.55 -2.46
N ALA A 49 10.76 0.45 -2.72
CA ALA A 49 10.54 1.47 -3.75
C ALA A 49 10.32 0.90 -5.17
N PRO A 50 11.14 -0.05 -5.66
CA PRO A 50 10.96 -0.62 -7.00
C PRO A 50 9.86 -1.69 -7.07
N VAL A 51 9.26 -2.09 -5.94
CA VAL A 51 8.25 -3.16 -5.92
C VAL A 51 6.96 -2.65 -6.56
N THR A 52 6.49 -3.38 -7.59
CA THR A 52 5.24 -3.09 -8.27
C THR A 52 4.17 -4.05 -7.80
N LEU A 53 3.10 -3.53 -7.18
CA LEU A 53 1.95 -4.34 -6.76
C LEU A 53 0.93 -4.43 -7.90
N ASP A 54 0.59 -5.65 -8.32
CA ASP A 54 -0.46 -5.89 -9.29
C ASP A 54 -1.86 -5.73 -8.68
N ASP A 55 -2.89 -5.77 -9.52
CA ASP A 55 -4.27 -5.60 -9.05
C ASP A 55 -4.72 -6.70 -8.10
N ALA A 56 -4.30 -7.95 -8.35
CA ALA A 56 -4.63 -9.09 -7.50
C ALA A 56 -4.06 -8.94 -6.08
N THR A 57 -2.82 -8.45 -5.96
CA THR A 57 -2.21 -8.17 -4.65
C THR A 57 -2.94 -7.05 -3.93
N LEU A 58 -3.29 -5.97 -4.63
CA LEU A 58 -4.03 -4.85 -4.05
C LEU A 58 -5.46 -5.24 -3.64
N ASP A 59 -6.13 -6.09 -4.43
CA ASP A 59 -7.42 -6.69 -4.08
C ASP A 59 -7.30 -7.54 -2.81
N ARG A 60 -6.23 -8.35 -2.71
CA ARG A 60 -5.98 -9.15 -1.52
C ARG A 60 -5.72 -8.31 -0.28
N ILE A 61 -5.05 -7.16 -0.41
CA ILE A 61 -4.90 -6.19 0.68
C ILE A 61 -6.28 -5.66 1.11
N ASP A 62 -7.13 -5.27 0.16
CA ASP A 62 -8.48 -4.77 0.45
C ASP A 62 -9.36 -5.83 1.14
N GLU A 63 -9.17 -7.12 0.84
CA GLU A 63 -9.84 -8.23 1.55
C GLU A 63 -9.37 -8.38 3.00
N ILE A 64 -8.05 -8.30 3.22
CA ILE A 64 -7.46 -8.42 4.56
C ILE A 64 -7.82 -7.20 5.41
N VAL A 65 -7.74 -6.00 4.82
CA VAL A 65 -8.03 -4.72 5.45
C VAL A 65 -8.95 -3.91 4.55
N ARG A 66 -10.25 -3.99 4.83
CA ARG A 66 -11.26 -3.25 4.05
C ARG A 66 -10.95 -1.74 4.03
N PRO A 67 -11.00 -1.10 2.85
CA PRO A 67 -10.76 0.34 2.75
C PRO A 67 -11.87 1.12 3.47
N GLY A 68 -11.52 2.26 4.05
CA GLY A 68 -12.48 3.17 4.69
C GLY A 68 -12.94 2.76 6.09
N VAL A 69 -12.37 1.69 6.67
CA VAL A 69 -12.60 1.33 8.07
C VAL A 69 -11.80 2.27 8.97
N ASN A 70 -12.49 3.14 9.70
CA ASN A 70 -11.91 4.07 10.65
C ASN A 70 -12.67 4.02 11.98
N LEU A 71 -11.97 4.24 13.10
CA LEU A 71 -12.59 4.33 14.43
C LEU A 71 -13.52 5.56 14.55
N TYR A 72 -13.24 6.61 13.79
CA TYR A 72 -14.08 7.80 13.66
C TYR A 72 -14.25 8.14 12.19
N ASN A 73 -15.48 8.03 11.67
CA ASN A 73 -15.78 8.26 10.26
C ASN A 73 -16.93 9.27 10.09
N PRO A 74 -16.65 10.58 10.09
CA PRO A 74 -17.67 11.61 9.89
C PRO A 74 -18.27 11.59 8.47
N ALA A 75 -17.60 10.94 7.51
CA ALA A 75 -18.06 10.81 6.12
C ALA A 75 -18.90 9.55 5.87
N ALA A 76 -19.32 8.80 6.92
CA ALA A 76 -20.06 7.54 6.76
C ALA A 76 -21.36 7.69 5.96
N ALA A 77 -22.02 8.85 6.02
CA ALA A 77 -23.23 9.13 5.26
C ALA A 77 -22.99 9.37 3.76
N LEU A 78 -21.77 9.75 3.37
CA LEU A 78 -21.39 10.01 1.99
C LEU A 78 -19.92 9.60 1.78
N PRO A 79 -19.65 8.30 1.60
CA PRO A 79 -18.29 7.82 1.42
C PRO A 79 -17.68 8.40 0.13
N PRO A 80 -16.36 8.70 0.11
CA PRO A 80 -15.71 9.14 -1.10
C PRO A 80 -15.67 8.02 -2.14
N ARG A 81 -15.77 8.39 -3.42
CA ARG A 81 -15.78 7.41 -4.54
C ARG A 81 -14.57 6.50 -4.57
N SER A 82 -13.43 6.94 -4.02
CA SER A 82 -12.23 6.10 -3.90
C SER A 82 -12.47 4.81 -3.11
N LEU A 83 -13.47 4.74 -2.23
CA LEU A 83 -13.81 3.50 -1.53
C LEU A 83 -14.52 2.46 -2.40
N THR A 84 -15.20 2.90 -3.47
CA THR A 84 -15.96 2.03 -4.39
C THR A 84 -15.29 1.88 -5.76
N GLU A 85 -14.53 2.89 -6.20
CA GLU A 85 -13.85 2.95 -7.49
C GLU A 85 -12.34 2.75 -7.28
N THR A 86 -11.86 1.51 -7.45
CA THR A 86 -10.45 1.14 -7.21
C THR A 86 -9.46 1.92 -8.08
N ALA A 87 -9.86 2.29 -9.31
CA ALA A 87 -9.05 3.11 -10.22
C ALA A 87 -8.67 4.49 -9.62
N LEU A 88 -9.45 5.02 -8.67
CA LEU A 88 -9.13 6.27 -7.97
C LEU A 88 -8.08 6.10 -6.86
N ARG A 89 -7.75 4.85 -6.51
CA ARG A 89 -6.76 4.48 -5.46
C ARG A 89 -5.52 3.77 -5.99
N ARG A 90 -5.49 3.45 -7.28
CA ARG A 90 -4.42 2.62 -7.88
C ARG A 90 -3.90 3.31 -9.13
N ARG A 91 -2.61 3.64 -9.14
CA ARG A 91 -1.93 4.12 -10.35
C ARG A 91 -1.98 3.06 -11.46
N PRO A 92 -1.80 3.42 -12.74
CA PRO A 92 -1.53 2.45 -13.79
C PRO A 92 -0.32 1.56 -13.42
N LEU A 93 -0.33 0.28 -13.80
CA LEU A 93 0.70 -0.68 -13.39
C LEU A 93 2.13 -0.17 -13.65
N ALA A 94 2.35 0.48 -14.79
CA ALA A 94 3.64 1.04 -15.20
C ALA A 94 4.14 2.20 -14.31
N GLU A 95 3.28 2.80 -13.49
CA GLU A 95 3.54 4.00 -12.69
C GLU A 95 3.49 3.74 -11.17
N ARG A 96 3.36 2.46 -10.76
CA ARG A 96 3.18 2.06 -9.35
C ARG A 96 4.47 2.00 -8.55
N ALA A 97 5.59 1.67 -9.19
CA ALA A 97 6.89 1.74 -8.53
C ALA A 97 7.25 3.22 -8.25
N ALA A 98 7.95 3.46 -7.15
CA ALA A 98 8.55 4.77 -6.91
C ALA A 98 9.67 5.01 -7.94
N ALA A 99 9.66 6.20 -8.54
CA ALA A 99 10.69 6.67 -9.46
C ALA A 99 11.93 7.19 -8.73
#